data_AF-A0A2T0AY31-F1
#
_entry.id   AF-A0A2T0AY31-F1
#
_cell.length_a   1.000
_cell.length_b   1.000
_cell.length_c   1.000
_cell.angle_alpha   90.00
_cell.angle_beta   90.00
_cell.angle_gamma   90.00
#
_symmetry.space_group_name_H-M   'P 1'
#
loop_
_entity.id
_entity.type
_entity.pdbx_description
1 polymer ?
#
loop_
_entity_poly.entity_id
_entity_poly.type
_entity_poly.pdbx_seq_one_letter_code
_entity_poly.pdbx_strand_id
1 'polypeptide(L)'
;MKTLGERLTALRRERNLTQAELARSLNMAQSTIAMYEKNKRTPDAATLQKLADFFRVSVDYLLGRDESSLPAVYEIQNEKLSKKLPFLKETNSNPHEDPLFQYLFQRLSDLTPQQRKRLARSWYNALKKIEKEKPGDHLNGTPGFEPEGK
;
A
#
# COMPACT_ATOMS: atom_id res chain seq x y z
N MET A 1 3.29 -20.08 -6.32
CA MET A 1 2.99 -18.81 -7.01
C MET A 1 1.48 -18.65 -7.04
N LYS A 2 0.92 -17.53 -6.55
CA LYS A 2 -0.55 -17.32 -6.55
C LYS A 2 -1.03 -16.96 -7.95
N THR A 3 -2.11 -17.60 -8.37
CA THR A 3 -2.82 -17.32 -9.63
C THR A 3 -3.59 -15.99 -9.56
N LEU A 4 -3.96 -15.45 -10.73
CA LEU A 4 -4.83 -14.27 -10.84
C LEU A 4 -6.11 -14.43 -10.00
N GLY A 5 -6.78 -15.59 -10.12
CA GLY A 5 -8.02 -15.85 -9.42
C GLY A 5 -7.88 -15.87 -7.89
N GLU A 6 -6.78 -16.41 -7.39
CA GLU A 6 -6.47 -16.41 -5.95
C GLU A 6 -6.18 -14.99 -5.44
N ARG A 7 -5.41 -14.19 -6.18
CA ARG A 7 -5.14 -12.78 -5.84
C ARG A 7 -6.42 -11.95 -5.85
N LEU A 8 -7.27 -12.13 -6.86
CA LEU A 8 -8.55 -11.44 -6.95
C LEU A 8 -9.48 -11.81 -5.78
N THR A 9 -9.53 -13.10 -5.43
CA THR A 9 -10.31 -13.59 -4.28
C THR A 9 -9.81 -12.96 -2.98
N ALA A 10 -8.49 -12.88 -2.79
CA ALA A 10 -7.89 -12.26 -1.61
C ALA A 10 -8.25 -10.77 -1.51
N LEU A 11 -7.99 -10.00 -2.56
CA LEU A 11 -8.30 -8.56 -2.62
C LEU A 11 -9.79 -8.27 -2.36
N ARG A 12 -10.69 -9.09 -2.92
CA ARG A 12 -12.13 -8.96 -2.69
C ARG A 12 -12.49 -9.20 -1.22
N ARG A 13 -11.91 -10.24 -0.61
CA ARG A 13 -12.17 -10.61 0.80
C ARG A 13 -11.60 -9.59 1.78
N GLU A 14 -10.42 -9.02 1.50
CA GLU A 14 -9.84 -7.93 2.29
C GLU A 14 -10.75 -6.71 2.38
N ARG A 15 -11.57 -6.49 1.35
CA ARG A 15 -12.59 -5.43 1.32
C ARG A 15 -13.98 -5.88 1.78
N ASN A 16 -14.11 -7.10 2.29
CA ASN A 16 -15.38 -7.69 2.73
C ASN A 16 -16.49 -7.69 1.67
N LEU A 17 -16.12 -7.80 0.39
CA LEU A 17 -17.07 -7.82 -0.72
C LEU A 17 -17.48 -9.24 -1.09
N THR A 18 -18.73 -9.45 -1.44
CA THR A 18 -19.21 -10.63 -2.18
C THR A 18 -18.86 -10.53 -3.66
N GLN A 19 -18.89 -11.65 -4.39
CA GLN A 19 -18.68 -11.63 -5.85
C GLN A 19 -19.70 -10.75 -6.58
N ALA A 20 -20.96 -10.73 -6.09
CA ALA A 20 -22.03 -9.90 -6.65
C ALA A 20 -21.78 -8.41 -6.41
N GLU A 21 -21.25 -8.02 -5.24
CA GLU A 21 -20.91 -6.62 -4.95
C GLU A 21 -19.73 -6.12 -5.78
N LEU A 22 -18.67 -6.94 -5.93
CA LEU A 22 -17.57 -6.60 -6.82
C LEU A 22 -18.04 -6.45 -8.26
N ALA A 23 -18.88 -7.37 -8.73
CA ALA A 23 -19.43 -7.33 -10.07
C ALA A 23 -20.27 -6.06 -10.32
N ARG A 24 -21.15 -5.69 -9.36
CA ARG A 24 -21.91 -4.44 -9.42
C ARG A 24 -21.00 -3.21 -9.46
N SER A 25 -19.95 -3.20 -8.65
CA SER A 25 -18.99 -2.08 -8.57
C SER A 25 -18.22 -1.86 -9.89
N LEU A 26 -18.01 -2.92 -10.65
CA LEU A 26 -17.28 -2.91 -11.93
C LEU A 26 -18.19 -2.93 -13.16
N ASN A 27 -19.51 -2.89 -12.96
CA ASN A 27 -20.52 -3.06 -14.00
C ASN A 27 -20.31 -4.34 -14.85
N MET A 28 -20.16 -5.47 -14.16
CA MET A 28 -19.96 -6.81 -14.73
C MET A 28 -21.00 -7.80 -14.20
N ALA A 29 -21.15 -8.94 -14.86
CA ALA A 29 -21.95 -10.04 -14.33
C ALA A 29 -21.20 -10.76 -13.19
N GLN A 30 -21.94 -11.20 -12.16
CA GLN A 30 -21.35 -11.99 -11.05
C GLN A 30 -20.64 -13.25 -11.56
N SER A 31 -21.23 -13.92 -12.56
CA SER A 31 -20.65 -15.11 -13.19
C SER A 31 -19.27 -14.83 -13.80
N THR A 32 -19.06 -13.63 -14.35
CA THR A 32 -17.77 -13.20 -14.90
C THR A 32 -16.70 -13.12 -13.81
N ILE A 33 -17.00 -12.47 -12.67
CA ILE A 33 -16.09 -12.42 -11.52
C ILE A 33 -15.80 -13.84 -10.99
N ALA A 34 -16.83 -14.68 -10.86
CA ALA A 34 -16.66 -16.05 -10.39
C ALA A 34 -15.78 -16.89 -11.34
N MET A 35 -15.87 -16.69 -12.66
CA MET A 35 -14.99 -17.35 -13.63
C MET A 35 -13.55 -16.85 -13.54
N TYR A 36 -13.32 -15.56 -13.29
CA TYR A 36 -11.98 -15.01 -13.06
C TYR A 36 -11.37 -15.58 -11.78
N GLU A 37 -12.09 -15.57 -10.66
CA GLU A 37 -11.63 -16.11 -9.37
C GLU A 37 -11.31 -17.61 -9.43
N LYS A 38 -12.00 -18.37 -10.29
CA LYS A 38 -11.75 -19.80 -10.52
C LYS A 38 -10.72 -20.08 -11.62
N ASN A 39 -10.07 -19.05 -12.18
CA ASN A 39 -9.16 -19.16 -13.32
C ASN A 39 -9.78 -19.87 -14.55
N LYS A 40 -11.10 -19.81 -14.70
CA LYS A 40 -11.84 -20.40 -15.85
C LYS A 40 -11.93 -19.46 -17.04
N ARG A 41 -11.69 -18.17 -16.81
CA ARG A 41 -11.64 -17.14 -17.85
C ARG A 41 -10.52 -16.17 -17.51
N THR A 42 -9.86 -15.65 -18.54
CA THR A 42 -8.86 -14.60 -18.40
C THR A 42 -9.53 -13.26 -18.74
N PRO A 43 -9.36 -12.22 -17.90
CA PRO A 43 -9.82 -10.88 -18.24
C PRO A 43 -8.97 -10.29 -19.38
N ASP A 44 -9.57 -9.45 -20.21
CA ASP A 44 -8.84 -8.68 -21.20
C ASP A 44 -8.04 -7.54 -20.54
N ALA A 45 -7.20 -6.86 -21.33
CA ALA A 45 -6.36 -5.76 -20.82
C ALA A 45 -7.19 -4.64 -20.17
N ALA A 46 -8.32 -4.27 -20.78
CA ALA A 46 -9.20 -3.24 -20.25
C ALA A 46 -9.82 -3.64 -18.89
N THR A 47 -10.24 -4.90 -18.75
CA THR A 47 -10.76 -5.42 -17.49
C THR A 47 -9.66 -5.53 -16.43
N LEU A 48 -8.46 -5.97 -16.79
CA LEU A 48 -7.32 -6.00 -15.88
C LEU A 48 -7.00 -4.61 -15.33
N GLN A 49 -7.00 -3.58 -16.18
CA GLN A 49 -6.81 -2.21 -15.74
C GLN A 49 -7.91 -1.77 -14.76
N LYS A 50 -9.18 -2.03 -15.09
CA LYS A 50 -10.32 -1.71 -14.19
C LYS A 50 -10.20 -2.39 -12.82
N LEU A 51 -9.79 -3.66 -12.81
CA LEU A 51 -9.56 -4.41 -11.57
C LEU A 51 -8.41 -3.80 -10.77
N ALA A 52 -7.29 -3.50 -11.43
CA ALA A 52 -6.13 -2.88 -10.81
C ALA A 52 -6.48 -1.52 -10.18
N ASP A 53 -7.20 -0.66 -10.92
CA ASP A 53 -7.64 0.65 -10.45
C ASP A 53 -8.61 0.54 -9.27
N PHE A 54 -9.60 -0.36 -9.37
CA PHE A 54 -10.55 -0.61 -8.29
C PHE A 54 -9.83 -1.02 -7.02
N PHE A 55 -8.94 -2.02 -7.11
CA PHE A 55 -8.20 -2.53 -5.96
C PHE A 55 -7.04 -1.65 -5.53
N ARG A 56 -6.68 -0.64 -6.31
CA ARG A 56 -5.49 0.20 -6.13
C ARG A 56 -4.24 -0.68 -5.98
N VAL A 57 -3.99 -1.50 -7.00
CA VAL A 57 -2.80 -2.36 -7.14
C VAL A 57 -2.28 -2.22 -8.57
N SER A 58 -1.07 -2.72 -8.86
CA SER A 58 -0.58 -2.79 -10.25
C SER A 58 -1.22 -3.95 -11.02
N VAL A 59 -1.27 -3.84 -12.35
CA VAL A 59 -1.65 -4.97 -13.21
C VAL A 59 -0.62 -6.10 -13.07
N ASP A 60 0.65 -5.78 -12.88
CA ASP A 60 1.71 -6.77 -12.67
C ASP A 60 1.52 -7.58 -11.38
N TYR A 61 0.99 -6.97 -10.31
CA TYR A 61 0.57 -7.70 -9.12
C TYR A 61 -0.56 -8.69 -9.45
N LEU A 62 -1.59 -8.25 -10.17
CA LEU A 62 -2.70 -9.14 -10.56
C LEU A 62 -2.20 -10.33 -11.41
N LEU A 63 -1.26 -10.08 -12.31
CA LEU A 63 -0.65 -11.11 -13.17
C LEU A 63 0.43 -11.95 -12.45
N GLY A 64 0.77 -11.62 -11.20
CA GLY A 64 1.77 -12.32 -10.40
C GLY A 64 3.21 -12.11 -10.86
N ARG A 65 3.50 -11.01 -11.57
CA ARG A 65 4.86 -10.59 -11.92
C ARG A 65 5.54 -9.83 -10.79
N ASP A 66 4.75 -9.26 -9.89
CA ASP A 66 5.19 -8.64 -8.64
C ASP A 66 4.40 -9.25 -7.47
N GLU A 67 5.08 -9.47 -6.35
CA GLU A 67 4.46 -9.92 -5.10
C GLU A 67 4.00 -8.74 -4.23
N SER A 68 4.48 -7.53 -4.52
CA SER A 68 4.06 -6.32 -3.82
C SER A 68 2.65 -5.92 -4.27
N SER A 69 1.68 -5.92 -3.33
CA SER A 69 0.33 -5.38 -3.58
C SER A 69 0.30 -3.85 -3.53
N LEU A 70 1.46 -3.20 -3.68
CA LEU A 70 1.59 -1.77 -3.55
C LEU A 70 0.69 -1.07 -4.58
N PRO A 71 0.01 0.03 -4.19
CA PRO A 71 -0.79 0.78 -5.13
C PRO A 71 0.03 1.22 -6.33
N ALA A 72 -0.56 1.12 -7.53
CA ALA A 72 0.00 1.63 -8.78
C ALA A 72 0.38 3.13 -8.74
N VAL A 73 0.07 3.83 -7.64
CA VAL A 73 0.36 5.24 -7.38
C VAL A 73 1.66 5.46 -6.60
N TYR A 74 2.37 4.42 -6.11
CA TYR A 74 3.67 4.60 -5.44
C TYR A 74 4.89 4.58 -6.37
N GLU A 75 4.67 4.52 -7.68
CA GLU A 75 5.70 4.76 -8.70
C GLU A 75 5.61 6.16 -9.32
N ILE A 76 5.14 7.17 -8.57
CA ILE A 76 5.48 8.55 -8.94
C ILE A 76 6.98 8.76 -8.63
N GLN A 77 7.82 8.32 -9.58
CA GLN A 77 9.19 8.79 -9.79
C GLN A 77 10.01 8.94 -8.49
N ASN A 78 10.37 7.82 -7.86
CA ASN A 78 11.26 7.80 -6.68
C ASN A 78 12.57 8.58 -6.89
N GLU A 79 13.01 8.76 -8.15
CA GLU A 79 14.18 9.58 -8.47
C GLU A 79 13.93 11.10 -8.49
N LYS A 80 12.71 11.57 -8.80
CA LYS A 80 12.38 13.02 -8.77
C LYS A 80 11.88 13.46 -7.41
N LEU A 81 11.22 12.58 -6.65
CA LEU A 81 10.74 12.91 -5.30
C LEU A 81 11.90 12.98 -4.29
N SER A 82 12.87 12.07 -4.38
CA SER A 82 14.10 12.11 -3.57
C SER A 82 14.95 13.36 -3.84
N LYS A 83 15.01 13.83 -5.10
CA LYS A 83 15.67 15.09 -5.47
C LYS A 83 14.91 16.34 -5.00
N LYS A 84 13.57 16.28 -4.85
CA LYS A 84 12.74 17.39 -4.36
C LYS A 84 12.60 17.46 -2.83
N LEU A 85 12.76 16.35 -2.13
CA LEU A 85 12.72 16.27 -0.67
C LEU A 85 14.05 15.73 -0.13
N PRO A 86 15.15 16.53 -0.22
CA PRO A 86 16.49 16.10 0.21
C PRO A 86 16.58 15.79 1.72
N PHE A 87 15.65 16.31 2.52
CA PHE A 87 15.59 16.16 3.97
C PHE A 87 15.05 14.79 4.45
N LEU A 88 14.58 13.91 3.56
CA LEU A 88 14.13 12.56 3.94
C LEU A 88 15.25 11.68 4.50
N LYS A 89 16.51 12.15 4.45
CA LYS A 89 17.68 11.47 5.00
C LYS A 89 18.01 11.87 6.44
N GLU A 90 17.37 12.91 6.98
CA GLU A 90 17.75 13.50 8.28
C GLU A 90 16.49 13.73 9.12
N THR A 91 15.98 12.69 9.76
CA THR A 91 14.90 12.85 10.74
C THR A 91 15.50 13.35 12.05
N ASN A 92 15.45 14.67 12.27
CA ASN A 92 15.74 15.28 13.55
C ASN A 92 14.76 14.78 14.62
N SER A 93 15.25 14.62 15.85
CA SER A 93 14.57 13.93 16.96
C SER A 93 13.30 14.62 17.51
N ASN A 94 12.79 15.66 16.85
CA ASN A 94 11.55 16.36 17.18
C ASN A 94 10.48 16.12 16.08
N PRO A 95 9.46 15.27 16.33
CA PRO A 95 8.43 14.92 15.32
C PRO A 95 7.58 16.08 14.81
N HIS A 96 7.58 17.23 15.50
CA HIS A 96 6.90 18.44 15.04
C HIS A 96 7.75 19.26 14.06
N GLU A 97 9.06 19.04 14.02
CA GLU A 97 9.97 19.69 13.07
C GLU A 97 10.36 18.75 11.93
N ASP A 98 10.00 17.48 12.04
CA ASP A 98 10.20 16.49 11.01
C ASP A 98 9.38 16.86 9.75
N PRO A 99 10.06 17.17 8.63
CA PRO A 99 9.40 17.59 7.41
C PRO A 99 8.44 16.53 6.82
N LEU A 100 8.65 15.24 7.10
CA LEU A 100 7.72 14.18 6.71
C LEU A 100 6.38 14.34 7.44
N PHE A 101 6.44 14.62 8.74
CA PHE A 101 5.25 14.88 9.55
C PHE A 101 4.55 16.17 9.14
N GLN A 102 5.30 17.21 8.79
CA GLN A 102 4.73 18.45 8.26
C GLN A 102 3.95 18.21 6.97
N TYR A 103 4.53 17.47 6.03
CA TYR A 103 3.86 17.09 4.78
C TYR A 103 2.64 16.18 5.04
N LEU A 104 2.78 15.19 5.93
CA LEU A 104 1.69 14.29 6.32
C LEU A 104 0.52 15.07 6.94
N PHE A 105 0.80 16.02 7.82
CA PHE A 105 -0.22 16.85 8.48
C PHE A 105 -0.83 17.89 7.55
N GLN A 106 -0.12 18.32 6.50
CA GLN A 106 -0.71 19.14 5.43
C GLN A 106 -1.76 18.35 4.63
N ARG A 107 -1.53 17.05 4.42
CA ARG A 107 -2.47 16.15 3.73
C ARG A 107 -3.60 15.63 4.63
N LEU A 108 -3.39 15.64 5.94
CA LEU A 108 -4.35 15.28 6.97
C LEU A 108 -4.83 16.54 7.71
N SER A 109 -5.38 17.50 6.95
CA SER A 109 -5.83 18.80 7.47
C SER A 109 -6.81 18.67 8.64
N ASP A 110 -7.62 17.61 8.62
CA ASP A 110 -8.75 17.40 9.51
C ASP A 110 -8.34 16.93 10.92
N LEU A 111 -7.04 16.69 11.15
CA LEU A 111 -6.52 16.33 12.46
C LEU A 111 -6.37 17.55 13.36
N THR A 112 -6.89 17.46 14.58
CA THR A 112 -6.67 18.46 15.63
C THR A 112 -5.21 18.46 16.10
N PRO A 113 -4.70 19.57 16.68
CA PRO A 113 -3.34 19.62 17.22
C PRO A 113 -3.02 18.47 18.19
N GLN A 114 -3.98 18.06 19.03
CA GLN A 114 -3.82 16.93 19.96
C GLN A 114 -3.70 15.60 19.23
N GLN A 115 -4.47 15.37 18.16
CA GLN A 115 -4.40 14.14 17.37
C GLN A 115 -3.07 14.04 16.61
N ARG A 116 -2.59 15.15 16.05
CA ARG A 116 -1.26 15.23 15.40
C ARG A 116 -0.14 14.88 16.39
N LYS A 117 -0.17 15.49 17.58
CA LYS A 117 0.79 15.20 18.66
C LYS A 117 0.74 13.74 19.11
N ARG A 118 -0.46 13.15 19.21
CA ARG A 118 -0.63 11.73 19.57
C ARG A 118 -0.01 10.82 18.51
N LEU A 119 -0.28 11.08 17.23
CA LEU A 119 0.25 10.28 16.12
C LEU A 119 1.78 10.32 16.09
N ALA A 120 2.35 11.53 16.17
CA ALA A 120 3.80 11.73 16.15
C ALA A 120 4.49 11.02 17.33
N ARG A 121 3.89 11.07 18.53
CA ARG A 121 4.37 10.37 19.71
C ARG A 121 4.27 8.85 19.58
N SER A 122 3.16 8.32 19.07
CA SER A 122 2.99 6.88 18.84
C SER A 122 4.02 6.34 17.84
N TRP A 123 4.27 7.09 16.76
CA TRP A 123 5.28 6.75 15.77
C TRP A 123 6.69 6.73 16.36
N TYR A 124 7.06 7.77 17.10
CA TYR A 124 8.36 7.83 17.76
C TYR A 124 8.57 6.69 18.76
N ASN A 125 7.54 6.34 19.53
CA ASN A 125 7.60 5.21 20.45
C ASN A 125 7.78 3.88 19.71
N ALA A 126 7.13 3.72 18.55
CA ALA A 126 7.31 2.55 17.70
C ALA A 126 8.74 2.44 17.19
N LEU A 127 9.32 3.54 16.69
CA LEU A 127 10.72 3.58 16.23
C LEU A 127 11.70 3.23 17.36
N LYS A 128 11.53 3.82 18.54
CA LYS A 128 12.36 3.49 19.71
C LYS A 128 12.25 2.03 20.14
N LYS A 129 11.06 1.46 20.05
CA LYS A 129 10.83 0.06 20.38
C LYS A 129 11.55 -0.85 19.40
N ILE A 130 11.48 -0.53 18.10
CA ILE A 130 12.20 -1.25 17.03
C ILE A 130 13.71 -1.17 17.26
N GLU A 131 14.25 0.02 17.54
CA GLU A 131 15.68 0.23 17.80
C GLU A 131 16.18 -0.54 19.03
N LYS A 132 15.36 -0.61 20.08
CA LYS A 132 15.67 -1.36 21.30
C LYS A 132 15.64 -2.88 21.09
N GLU A 133 14.71 -3.36 20.27
CA GLU A 133 14.52 -4.79 20.00
C GLU A 133 15.48 -5.32 18.92
N LYS A 134 16.04 -4.45 18.07
CA LYS A 134 17.05 -4.78 17.05
C LYS A 134 18.22 -3.77 17.05
N PRO A 135 19.07 -3.77 18.10
CA PRO A 135 20.18 -2.83 18.20
C PRO A 135 21.26 -3.16 17.15
N GLY A 136 21.41 -2.31 16.13
CA GLY A 136 22.37 -2.48 15.03
C GLY A 136 21.73 -2.48 13.64
N ASP A 137 20.40 -2.61 13.57
CA ASP A 137 19.62 -2.29 12.39
C ASP A 137 19.43 -0.77 12.37
N HIS A 138 20.51 -0.04 12.14
CA HIS A 138 20.40 1.39 11.88
C HIS A 138 19.41 1.52 10.73
N LEU A 139 18.28 2.18 10.96
CA LEU A 139 17.34 2.58 9.92
C LEU A 139 18.03 3.65 9.05
N ASN A 140 19.10 3.26 8.34
CA ASN A 140 19.70 3.99 7.25
C ASN A 140 18.75 3.88 6.05
N GLY A 141 17.60 4.55 6.17
CA GLY A 141 16.62 4.67 5.10
C GLY A 141 15.94 3.37 4.72
N THR A 142 14.62 3.46 4.54
CA THR A 142 13.73 2.42 3.99
C THR A 142 13.66 1.10 4.76
N PRO A 143 12.50 0.77 5.37
CA PRO A 143 12.22 -0.63 5.67
C PRO A 143 12.08 -1.34 4.31
N GLY A 144 13.08 -2.15 3.97
CA GLY A 144 12.89 -3.21 3.00
C GLY A 144 11.74 -4.08 3.51
N PHE A 145 10.62 -4.06 2.80
CA PHE A 145 9.59 -5.08 2.96
C PHE A 145 10.20 -6.39 2.49
N GLU A 146 10.86 -7.12 3.39
CA GLU A 146 11.03 -8.55 3.22
C GLU A 146 9.72 -9.22 3.62
N PRO A 147 9.02 -9.91 2.70
CA PRO A 147 7.87 -10.69 3.05
C PRO A 147 8.37 -11.92 3.81
N GLU A 148 8.20 -11.93 5.14
CA GLU A 148 8.49 -13.10 5.95
C GLU A 148 7.64 -14.30 5.49
N GLY A 149 8.33 -15.42 5.28
CA GLY A 149 7.73 -16.72 5.15
C GLY A 149 8.72 -17.81 5.53
N LYS A 150 8.69 -18.24 6.80
CA LYS A 150 8.23 -19.59 7.22
C LYS A 150 8.22 -19.72 8.73
#